data_AF-A0A7V2WVQ1-F1
#
_entry.id   AF-A0A7V2WVQ1-F1
#
_cell.length_a   1.000
_cell.length_b   1.000
_cell.length_c   1.000
_cell.angle_alpha   90.00
_cell.angle_beta   90.00
_cell.angle_gamma   90.00
#
_symmetry.space_group_name_H-M   'P 1'
#
loop_
_entity.id
_entity.type
_entity.pdbx_description
1 polymer ?
#
loop_
_entity_poly.entity_id
_entity_poly.type
_entity_poly.pdbx_seq_one_letter_code
_entity_poly.pdbx_strand_id
1 'polypeptide(L)'
;MIKQYAKNLLQWQWLALILVILAVGLAGMGAKNLTFNNDYKIFFNDDDERVLAFENLQNTYTKNDNILLGIAPKDGKVFTRKTLAALEDITQRAWKTPHSIRVDSLANYQHTESVGDDMSVANLYEEAENLTDEELVKIEKIAV
;
A
#
# COMPACT_ATOMS: atom_id res chain seq x y z
N MET A 1 -38.90 47.28 -0.63
CA MET A 1 -38.43 46.14 -1.45
C MET A 1 -38.24 44.86 -0.63
N ILE A 2 -37.39 44.84 0.39
CA ILE A 2 -37.13 43.63 1.23
C ILE A 2 -38.39 43.08 1.91
N LYS A 3 -39.26 43.96 2.44
CA LYS A 3 -40.53 43.55 3.08
C LYS A 3 -41.51 42.85 2.13
N GLN A 4 -41.55 43.28 0.86
CA GLN A 4 -42.43 42.69 -0.15
C GLN A 4 -41.90 41.32 -0.61
N TYR A 5 -40.58 41.20 -0.76
CA TYR A 5 -39.91 39.93 -1.07
C TYR A 5 -40.12 38.89 0.04
N ALA A 6 -39.94 39.27 1.31
CA ALA A 6 -40.17 38.38 2.45
C ALA A 6 -41.63 37.89 2.54
N LYS A 7 -42.61 38.78 2.27
CA LYS A 7 -44.02 38.41 2.25
C LYS A 7 -44.34 37.40 1.14
N ASN A 8 -43.79 37.60 -0.06
CA ASN A 8 -43.96 36.67 -1.18
C ASN A 8 -43.28 35.32 -0.91
N LEU A 9 -42.10 35.32 -0.27
CA LEU A 9 -41.39 34.11 0.14
C LEU A 9 -42.18 33.30 1.17
N LEU A 10 -42.80 33.95 2.15
CA LEU A 10 -43.63 33.31 3.18
C LEU A 10 -44.93 32.74 2.59
N GLN A 11 -45.54 33.40 1.61
CA GLN A 11 -46.73 32.91 0.92
C GLN A 11 -46.44 31.64 0.08
N TRP A 12 -45.24 31.54 -0.50
CA TRP A 12 -44.82 30.44 -1.38
C TRP A 12 -43.77 29.53 -0.72
N GLN A 13 -43.75 29.48 0.61
CA GLN A 13 -42.71 28.84 1.42
C GLN A 13 -42.39 27.39 1.03
N TRP A 14 -43.41 26.60 0.68
CA TRP A 14 -43.22 25.20 0.24
C TRP A 14 -42.55 25.09 -1.13
N LEU A 15 -42.90 25.98 -2.07
CA LEU A 15 -42.27 26.02 -3.38
C LEU A 15 -40.82 26.49 -3.26
N ALA A 16 -40.56 27.50 -2.42
CA ALA A 16 -39.19 27.93 -2.14
C ALA A 16 -38.34 26.81 -1.53
N LEU A 17 -38.89 26.05 -0.58
CA LEU A 17 -38.20 24.92 0.07
C LEU A 17 -37.89 23.79 -0.92
N ILE A 18 -38.85 23.40 -1.76
CA ILE A 18 -38.62 22.39 -2.81
C ILE A 18 -37.53 22.86 -3.77
N LEU A 19 -37.56 24.13 -4.18
CA LEU A 19 -36.60 24.68 -5.12
C LEU A 19 -35.18 24.72 -4.53
N VAL A 20 -35.04 25.04 -3.24
CA VAL A 20 -33.76 24.96 -2.52
C VAL A 20 -33.28 23.51 -2.42
N ILE A 21 -34.13 22.56 -2.04
CA ILE A 21 -33.76 21.14 -1.98
C ILE A 21 -33.33 20.64 -3.36
N LEU A 22 -34.05 21.02 -4.42
CA LEU A 22 -33.73 20.63 -5.79
C LEU A 22 -32.42 21.26 -6.25
N ALA A 23 -32.18 22.55 -5.94
CA ALA A 23 -30.92 23.22 -6.24
C ALA A 23 -29.73 22.59 -5.50
N VAL A 24 -29.88 22.25 -4.22
CA VAL A 24 -28.85 21.55 -3.43
C VAL A 24 -28.63 20.14 -3.98
N GLY A 25 -29.69 19.41 -4.33
CA GLY A 25 -29.61 18.08 -4.94
C GLY A 25 -28.87 18.10 -6.27
N LEU A 26 -29.17 19.06 -7.15
CA LEU A 26 -28.49 19.25 -8.43
C LEU A 26 -27.01 19.64 -8.24
N ALA A 27 -26.70 20.54 -7.31
CA ALA A 27 -25.31 20.89 -6.98
C ALA A 27 -24.54 19.69 -6.40
N GLY A 28 -25.23 18.87 -5.60
CA GLY A 28 -24.68 17.65 -5.00
C GLY A 28 -24.50 16.48 -5.97
N MET A 29 -25.13 16.48 -7.15
CA MET A 29 -24.98 15.39 -8.13
C MET A 29 -23.54 15.20 -8.60
N GLY A 30 -22.69 16.24 -8.53
CA GLY A 30 -21.27 16.15 -8.84
C GLY A 30 -20.46 15.36 -7.80
N ALA A 31 -20.97 15.20 -6.58
CA ALA A 31 -20.26 14.50 -5.50
C ALA A 31 -19.98 13.03 -5.83
N LYS A 32 -20.81 12.39 -6.68
CA LYS A 32 -20.60 11.01 -7.13
C LYS A 32 -19.34 10.83 -8.00
N ASN A 33 -18.83 11.92 -8.58
CA ASN A 33 -17.64 11.93 -9.43
C ASN A 33 -16.37 12.31 -8.64
N LEU A 34 -16.48 12.53 -7.33
CA LEU A 34 -15.31 12.81 -6.50
C LEU A 34 -14.45 11.54 -6.43
N THR A 35 -13.24 11.65 -6.96
CA THR A 35 -12.20 10.62 -6.85
C THR A 35 -11.12 11.09 -5.90
N PHE A 36 -10.52 10.15 -5.19
CA PHE A 36 -9.35 10.44 -4.37
C PHE A 36 -8.11 10.32 -5.25
N ASN A 37 -7.33 11.39 -5.36
CA ASN A 37 -6.05 11.40 -6.06
C ASN A 37 -4.92 11.64 -5.06
N ASN A 38 -4.07 10.62 -4.87
CA ASN A 38 -2.87 10.68 -4.01
C ASN A 38 -1.59 10.96 -4.81
N ASP A 39 -1.69 11.17 -6.12
CA ASP A 39 -0.52 11.44 -6.93
C ASP A 39 -0.01 12.85 -6.60
N TYR A 40 1.24 12.96 -6.17
CA TYR A 40 1.88 14.24 -5.88
C TYR A 40 1.92 15.16 -7.12
N LYS A 41 1.79 14.60 -8.33
CA LYS A 41 1.78 15.35 -9.59
C LYS A 41 0.69 16.41 -9.66
N ILE A 42 -0.43 16.24 -8.94
CA ILE A 42 -1.51 17.23 -8.91
C ILE A 42 -1.09 18.60 -8.38
N PHE A 43 0.05 18.66 -7.68
CA PHE A 43 0.60 19.91 -7.15
C PHE A 43 1.52 20.64 -8.13
N PHE A 44 1.77 20.08 -9.32
CA PHE A 44 2.66 20.64 -10.34
C PHE A 44 1.90 20.91 -11.63
N ASN A 45 2.41 21.85 -12.43
CA ASN A 45 1.90 22.08 -13.79
C ASN A 45 2.33 20.92 -14.69
N ASP A 46 1.50 20.59 -15.68
CA ASP A 46 1.76 19.50 -16.63
C ASP A 46 3.09 19.70 -17.41
N ASP A 47 3.51 20.95 -17.61
CA ASP A 47 4.74 21.31 -18.35
C ASP A 47 5.99 21.49 -17.45
N ASP A 48 5.95 21.07 -16.18
CA ASP A 48 7.11 21.19 -15.29
C ASP A 48 8.23 20.23 -15.72
N GLU A 49 9.33 20.78 -16.25
CA GLU A 49 10.49 20.02 -16.74
C GLU A 49 11.05 19.03 -15.69
N ARG A 50 10.92 19.32 -14.40
CA ARG A 50 11.42 18.46 -13.31
C ARG A 50 10.57 17.21 -13.15
N VAL A 51 9.24 17.37 -13.26
CA VAL A 51 8.29 16.25 -13.19
C VAL A 51 8.51 15.34 -14.41
N LEU A 52 8.63 15.92 -15.60
CA LEU A 52 8.90 15.18 -16.83
C LEU A 52 10.24 14.43 -16.78
N ALA A 53 11.30 15.05 -16.26
CA ALA A 53 12.59 14.38 -16.08
C ALA A 53 12.50 13.19 -15.10
N PHE A 54 11.75 13.35 -14.01
CA PHE A 54 11.51 12.28 -13.04
C PHE A 54 10.65 11.14 -13.60
N GLU A 55 9.64 11.44 -14.41
CA GLU A 55 8.86 10.43 -15.14
C GLU A 55 9.73 9.67 -16.13
N ASN A 56 10.59 10.35 -16.89
CA ASN A 56 11.51 9.70 -17.82
C ASN A 56 12.47 8.74 -17.10
N LEU A 57 12.97 9.12 -15.92
CA LEU A 57 13.77 8.22 -15.08
C LEU A 57 12.99 6.98 -14.66
N GLN A 58 11.77 7.13 -14.17
CA GLN A 58 10.92 6.01 -13.75
C GLN A 58 10.52 5.11 -14.93
N ASN A 59 10.25 5.68 -16.11
CA ASN A 59 9.93 4.91 -17.30
C ASN A 59 11.14 4.13 -17.83
N THR A 60 12.37 4.65 -17.62
CA THR A 60 13.61 3.99 -18.04
C THR A 60 14.06 2.91 -17.05
N TYR A 61 13.95 3.17 -15.74
CA TYR A 61 14.53 2.32 -14.69
C TYR A 61 13.50 1.61 -13.80
N THR A 62 12.22 1.66 -14.16
CA THR A 62 11.06 1.22 -13.37
C THR A 62 10.68 2.17 -12.23
N LYS A 63 9.39 2.14 -11.86
CA LYS A 63 8.86 2.93 -10.75
C LYS A 63 9.24 2.29 -9.41
N ASN A 64 9.69 3.10 -8.45
CA ASN A 64 10.06 2.64 -7.10
C ASN A 64 8.87 2.70 -6.12
N ASP A 65 7.71 2.17 -6.53
CA ASP A 65 6.55 2.03 -5.65
C ASP A 65 6.69 0.75 -4.85
N ASN A 66 6.74 0.86 -3.52
CA ASN A 66 6.92 -0.27 -2.63
C ASN A 66 5.71 -0.46 -1.71
N ILE A 67 5.36 -1.72 -1.46
CA ILE A 67 4.39 -2.10 -0.42
C ILE A 67 5.18 -2.76 0.72
N LEU A 68 5.11 -2.20 1.91
CA LEU A 68 5.71 -2.77 3.10
C LEU A 68 4.68 -3.58 3.88
N LEU A 69 4.96 -4.86 4.10
CA LEU A 69 4.16 -5.75 4.96
C LEU A 69 4.92 -6.01 6.26
N GLY A 70 4.39 -5.54 7.37
CA GLY A 70 4.96 -5.76 8.71
C GLY A 70 4.19 -6.82 9.48
N ILE A 71 4.89 -7.77 10.08
CA ILE A 71 4.30 -8.82 10.94
C ILE A 71 4.82 -8.63 12.36
N ALA A 72 3.89 -8.45 13.30
CA ALA A 72 4.19 -8.33 14.73
C ALA A 72 3.45 -9.43 15.50
N PRO A 73 4.14 -10.52 15.89
CA PRO A 73 3.55 -11.57 16.73
C PRO A 73 3.11 -11.02 18.09
N LYS A 74 1.97 -11.51 18.60
CA LYS A 74 1.39 -11.03 19.87
C LYS A 74 2.26 -11.30 21.10
N ASP A 75 3.07 -12.35 21.04
CA ASP A 75 4.00 -12.75 22.09
C ASP A 75 5.39 -12.09 21.96
N GLY A 76 5.57 -11.24 20.93
CA GLY A 76 6.84 -10.57 20.63
C GLY A 76 7.92 -11.49 20.06
N LYS A 77 7.66 -12.79 19.87
CA LYS A 77 8.65 -13.77 19.40
C LYS A 77 8.56 -13.95 17.89
N VAL A 78 9.49 -13.32 17.17
CA VAL A 78 9.54 -13.35 15.70
C VAL A 78 10.05 -14.70 15.18
N PHE A 79 11.14 -15.23 15.73
CA PHE A 79 11.78 -16.46 15.26
C PHE A 79 11.10 -17.71 15.82
N THR A 80 9.87 -17.95 15.39
CA THR A 80 9.11 -19.18 15.68
C THR A 80 8.65 -19.82 14.39
N ARG A 81 8.52 -21.16 14.37
CA ARG A 81 8.01 -21.92 13.21
C ARG A 81 6.77 -21.28 12.59
N LYS A 82 5.81 -20.93 13.45
CA LYS A 82 4.53 -20.32 13.05
C LYS A 82 4.71 -18.98 12.35
N THR A 83 5.54 -18.09 12.90
CA THR A 83 5.78 -16.76 12.33
C THR A 83 6.60 -16.85 11.04
N LEU A 84 7.63 -17.68 11.02
CA LEU A 84 8.47 -17.89 9.83
C LEU A 84 7.69 -18.56 8.69
N ALA A 85 6.80 -19.51 8.98
CA ALA A 85 5.90 -20.11 8.00
C ALA A 85 4.90 -19.10 7.44
N ALA A 86 4.38 -18.21 8.29
CA ALA A 86 3.53 -17.11 7.81
C ALA A 86 4.29 -16.15 6.88
N LEU A 87 5.55 -15.82 7.20
CA LEU A 87 6.41 -15.02 6.31
C LEU A 87 6.69 -15.72 4.98
N GLU A 88 6.93 -17.02 4.99
CA GLU A 88 7.15 -17.84 3.79
C GLU A 88 5.91 -17.84 2.88
N ASP A 89 4.72 -18.12 3.44
CA ASP A 89 3.44 -18.07 2.72
C ASP A 89 3.12 -16.67 2.17
N ILE A 90 3.34 -15.61 2.97
CA ILE A 90 3.14 -14.22 2.52
C ILE A 90 4.09 -13.89 1.37
N THR A 91 5.35 -14.30 1.45
CA THR A 91 6.34 -14.08 0.39
C THR A 91 5.91 -14.78 -0.90
N GLN A 92 5.50 -16.04 -0.81
CA GLN A 92 5.04 -16.82 -1.96
C GLN A 92 3.79 -16.21 -2.61
N ARG A 93 2.87 -15.67 -1.82
CA ARG A 93 1.67 -14.96 -2.33
C ARG A 93 2.01 -13.59 -2.90
N ALA A 94 2.95 -12.86 -2.29
CA ALA A 94 3.38 -11.55 -2.77
C ALA A 94 3.95 -11.63 -4.20
N TRP A 95 4.66 -12.71 -4.54
CA TRP A 95 5.12 -12.97 -5.91
C TRP A 95 4.00 -13.12 -6.93
N LYS A 96 2.79 -13.51 -6.52
CA LYS A 96 1.60 -13.64 -7.38
C LYS A 96 0.84 -12.31 -7.53
N THR A 97 1.28 -11.24 -6.87
CA THR A 97 0.66 -9.92 -6.96
C THR A 97 0.90 -9.33 -8.36
N PRO A 98 -0.15 -8.84 -9.05
CA PRO A 98 0.01 -8.20 -10.35
C PRO A 98 1.04 -7.06 -10.31
N HIS A 99 1.87 -6.97 -11.35
CA HIS A 99 2.93 -5.97 -11.49
C HIS A 99 4.06 -6.04 -10.43
N SER A 100 4.09 -7.07 -9.60
CA SER A 100 5.24 -7.33 -8.73
C SER A 100 6.45 -7.75 -9.56
N ILE A 101 7.52 -6.95 -9.48
CA ILE A 101 8.80 -7.23 -10.15
C ILE A 101 9.82 -7.85 -9.20
N ARG A 102 9.65 -7.64 -7.89
CA ARG A 102 10.57 -8.08 -6.83
C ARG A 102 9.82 -8.17 -5.51
N VAL A 103 10.09 -9.23 -4.76
CA VAL A 103 9.66 -9.39 -3.37
C VAL A 103 10.90 -9.71 -2.56
N ASP A 104 11.13 -8.94 -1.49
CA ASP A 104 12.19 -9.20 -0.52
C ASP A 104 11.55 -9.49 0.83
N SER A 105 12.02 -10.52 1.51
CA SER A 105 11.60 -10.89 2.86
C SER A 105 12.70 -11.68 3.57
N LEU A 106 12.48 -11.98 4.84
CA LEU A 106 13.36 -12.88 5.57
C LEU A 106 13.40 -14.30 4.96
N ALA A 107 12.29 -14.73 4.34
CA ALA A 107 12.15 -16.08 3.78
C ALA A 107 12.97 -16.28 2.49
N ASN A 108 13.29 -15.21 1.76
CA ASN A 108 14.10 -15.30 0.53
C ASN A 108 15.42 -14.52 0.62
N TYR A 109 15.82 -14.15 1.84
CA TYR A 109 17.15 -13.62 2.09
C TYR A 109 18.19 -14.68 1.75
N GLN A 110 19.11 -14.37 0.84
CA GLN A 110 20.16 -15.31 0.43
C GLN A 110 21.24 -15.38 1.51
N HIS A 111 21.48 -16.57 2.05
CA HIS A 111 22.55 -16.85 2.98
C HIS A 111 23.59 -17.76 2.32
N THR A 112 24.86 -17.37 2.45
CA THR A 112 26.00 -18.14 1.93
C THR A 112 26.78 -18.71 3.10
N GLU A 113 26.96 -20.02 3.10
CA GLU A 113 27.79 -20.72 4.07
C GLU A 113 28.76 -21.68 3.39
N SER A 114 29.90 -21.93 4.02
CA SER A 114 30.89 -22.90 3.54
C SER A 114 30.68 -24.25 4.23
N VAL A 115 30.66 -25.32 3.45
CA VAL A 115 30.51 -26.70 3.92
C VAL A 115 31.75 -27.47 3.48
N GLY A 116 32.75 -27.54 4.37
CA GLY A 116 34.07 -28.06 4.02
C GLY A 116 34.79 -27.13 3.05
N ASP A 117 35.10 -27.61 1.85
CA ASP A 117 35.71 -26.82 0.78
C ASP A 117 34.69 -26.25 -0.22
N ASP A 118 33.40 -26.59 -0.06
CA ASP A 118 32.31 -26.11 -0.92
C ASP A 118 31.65 -24.86 -0.33
N MET A 119 31.00 -24.07 -1.20
CA MET A 119 30.13 -22.96 -0.82
C MET A 119 28.69 -23.26 -1.23
N SER A 120 27.78 -23.15 -0.28
CA SER A 120 26.33 -23.26 -0.50
C SER A 120 25.70 -21.88 -0.42
N VAL A 121 24.83 -21.57 -1.39
CA VAL A 121 24.03 -20.35 -1.42
C VAL A 121 22.57 -20.77 -1.50
N ALA A 122 21.79 -20.44 -0.47
CA ALA A 122 20.38 -20.80 -0.37
C ALA A 122 19.60 -19.69 0.35
N ASN A 123 18.28 -19.83 0.41
CA ASN A 123 17.47 -19.01 1.29
C ASN A 123 17.89 -19.22 2.75
N LEU A 124 17.70 -18.19 3.59
CA LEU A 124 18.05 -18.25 5.01
C LEU A 124 17.37 -19.41 5.75
N TYR A 125 16.15 -19.73 5.33
CA TYR A 125 15.41 -20.89 5.79
C TYR A 125 14.40 -21.32 4.72
N GLU A 126 13.96 -22.57 4.77
CA GLU A 126 12.89 -23.15 3.95
C GLU A 126 12.06 -24.10 4.83
N GLU A 127 10.81 -24.37 4.44
CA GLU A 127 9.91 -25.28 5.17
C GLU A 127 9.83 -24.95 6.68
N ALA A 128 9.50 -23.70 7.01
CA ALA A 128 9.61 -23.20 8.39
C ALA A 128 8.86 -24.00 9.47
N GLU A 129 7.84 -24.78 9.09
CA GLU A 129 7.11 -25.68 9.98
C GLU A 129 7.97 -26.85 10.50
N ASN A 130 8.99 -27.24 9.75
CA ASN A 130 9.85 -28.40 10.02
C ASN A 130 11.16 -28.05 10.77
N LEU A 131 11.45 -26.76 10.98
CA LEU A 131 12.70 -26.31 11.60
C LEU A 131 12.85 -26.80 13.04
N THR A 132 14.06 -27.14 13.46
CA THR A 132 14.39 -27.45 14.87
C THR A 132 14.55 -26.17 15.70
N ASP A 133 14.55 -26.32 17.02
CA ASP A 133 14.78 -25.18 17.92
C ASP A 133 16.21 -24.63 17.76
N GLU A 134 17.21 -25.47 17.47
CA GLU A 134 18.57 -25.00 17.18
C GLU A 134 18.65 -24.20 15.88
N GLU A 135 17.93 -24.63 14.84
CA GLU A 135 17.87 -23.93 13.55
C GLU A 135 17.21 -22.55 13.70
N LEU A 136 16.12 -22.45 14.47
CA LEU A 136 15.49 -21.16 14.77
C LEU A 136 16.46 -20.17 15.43
N VAL A 137 17.26 -20.65 16.39
CA VAL A 137 18.29 -19.83 17.04
C VAL A 137 19.42 -19.46 16.08
N LYS A 138 19.81 -20.35 15.16
CA LYS A 138 20.80 -20.05 14.11
C LYS A 138 20.27 -18.94 13.19
N ILE A 139 19.03 -19.06 12.73
CA ILE A 139 18.37 -18.07 11.87
C ILE A 139 18.29 -16.72 12.56
N GLU A 140 17.87 -16.67 13.84
CA GLU A 140 17.82 -15.44 14.64
C GLU A 140 19.18 -14.74 14.71
N LYS A 141 20.26 -15.49 14.94
CA LYS A 141 21.62 -14.94 15.00
C LYS A 141 22.15 -14.41 13.67
N ILE A 142 21.65 -14.92 12.55
CA ILE A 142 22.05 -14.44 11.22
C ILE A 142 21.24 -13.20 10.84
N ALA A 143 19.98 -13.14 11.26
CA ALA A 143 19.03 -12.09 10.90
C ALA A 143 19.13 -10.80 11.74
N VAL A 144 19.80 -10.85 12.89
CA VAL A 144 19.97 -9.75 13.86
C VAL A 144 21.44 -9.40 14.00
#